data_AF-A0A957NXZ8-F1
#
_entry.id   AF-A0A957NXZ8-F1
#
_cell.length_a   1.000
_cell.length_b   1.000
_cell.length_c   1.000
_cell.angle_alpha   90.00
_cell.angle_beta   90.00
_cell.angle_gamma   90.00
#
_symmetry.space_group_name_H-M   'P 1'
#
loop_
_entity.id
_entity.type
_entity.pdbx_description
1 polymer ?
#
loop_
_entity_poly.entity_id
_entity_poly.type
_entity_poly.pdbx_seq_one_letter_code
_entity_poly.pdbx_strand_id
1 'polypeptide(L)'
;MNRKLFKLSILTLFGLLLAACAPVAPAASTADVPQAYAQADALVDTDWVLAHLDDPTVHFLDIGGDPEVFAQGHIPGALFVNLGSDLTNPNDSTRGQILEQDALSALFSQLGINNGDTVVVYDANRNLLSTRAFWAIKYYQHPDVRL
;
A
#
# COMPACT_ATOMS: atom_id res chain seq x y z
N MET A 1 5.65 -10.18 -91.11
CA MET A 1 5.45 -11.00 -89.90
C MET A 1 4.96 -10.08 -88.76
N ASN A 2 3.74 -10.34 -88.30
CA ASN A 2 3.13 -10.04 -86.99
C ASN A 2 2.81 -8.58 -86.60
N ARG A 3 1.51 -8.29 -86.68
CA ARG A 3 0.79 -7.13 -86.12
C ARG A 3 0.03 -7.56 -84.86
N LYS A 4 0.14 -6.73 -83.80
CA LYS A 4 -0.83 -6.44 -82.73
C LYS A 4 -1.12 -7.50 -81.64
N LEU A 5 -1.48 -6.92 -80.48
CA LEU A 5 -2.14 -7.49 -79.29
C LEU A 5 -1.23 -8.38 -78.43
N PHE A 6 -1.26 -8.36 -77.10
CA PHE A 6 -2.43 -8.38 -76.23
C PHE A 6 -1.96 -7.97 -74.81
N LYS A 7 -2.63 -6.98 -74.20
CA LYS A 7 -2.59 -6.77 -72.75
C LYS A 7 -3.46 -7.85 -72.11
N LEU A 8 -2.95 -8.71 -71.22
CA LEU A 8 -3.77 -9.40 -70.21
C LEU A 8 -2.94 -10.01 -69.06
N SER A 9 -3.34 -9.62 -67.86
CA SER A 9 -3.39 -10.37 -66.59
C SER A 9 -2.20 -11.21 -66.10
N ILE A 10 -1.61 -10.78 -64.98
CA ILE A 10 -1.43 -11.69 -63.85
C ILE A 10 -2.10 -11.06 -62.63
N LEU A 11 -3.20 -11.71 -62.25
CA LEU A 11 -3.94 -11.58 -61.02
C LEU A 11 -3.02 -12.07 -59.88
N THR A 12 -2.62 -11.19 -58.96
CA THR A 12 -2.17 -11.63 -57.64
C THR A 12 -2.99 -10.85 -56.62
N LEU A 13 -4.03 -11.52 -56.17
CA LEU A 13 -4.78 -11.23 -54.98
C LEU A 13 -3.78 -11.25 -53.81
N PHE A 14 -3.41 -10.10 -53.26
CA PHE A 14 -2.69 -10.06 -52.00
C PHE A 14 -3.32 -9.01 -51.09
N GLY A 15 -3.96 -9.51 -50.05
CA GLY A 15 -3.93 -8.92 -48.73
C GLY A 15 -4.51 -7.53 -48.63
N LEU A 16 -5.84 -7.49 -48.51
CA LEU A 16 -6.48 -6.60 -47.54
C LEU A 16 -5.72 -6.70 -46.20
N LEU A 17 -4.96 -5.68 -45.81
CA LEU A 17 -4.75 -5.20 -44.43
C LEU A 17 -3.57 -4.24 -44.42
N LEU A 18 -3.84 -2.96 -44.13
CA LEU A 18 -3.10 -2.10 -43.20
C LEU A 18 -3.70 -0.70 -43.30
N ALA A 19 -4.98 -0.61 -42.97
CA ALA A 19 -5.60 0.66 -42.64
C ALA A 19 -5.35 0.94 -41.15
N ALA A 20 -4.82 2.14 -40.90
CA ALA A 20 -4.78 2.86 -39.64
C ALA A 20 -3.85 2.33 -38.52
N CYS A 21 -2.60 2.80 -38.53
CA CYS A 21 -1.97 3.24 -37.28
C CYS A 21 -2.66 4.54 -36.83
N ALA A 22 -3.82 4.43 -36.20
CA ALA A 22 -4.23 5.45 -35.24
C ALA A 22 -3.65 5.01 -33.88
N PRO A 23 -3.08 5.93 -33.07
CA PRO A 23 -2.86 5.60 -31.67
C PRO A 23 -4.25 5.25 -31.11
N VAL A 24 -4.42 4.00 -30.68
CA VAL A 24 -5.47 3.69 -29.71
C VAL A 24 -5.09 4.53 -28.50
N ALA A 25 -5.73 5.69 -28.35
CA ALA A 25 -5.79 6.34 -27.06
C ALA A 25 -6.25 5.26 -26.08
N PRO A 26 -5.57 5.01 -24.95
CA PRO A 26 -6.09 4.09 -23.97
C PRO A 26 -7.53 4.55 -23.71
N ALA A 27 -8.48 3.64 -23.88
CA ALA A 27 -9.83 3.88 -23.39
C ALA A 27 -9.61 4.32 -21.95
N ALA A 28 -10.02 5.56 -21.62
CA ALA A 28 -9.98 6.02 -20.25
C ALA A 28 -10.72 4.96 -19.46
N SER A 29 -9.96 4.16 -18.72
CA SER A 29 -10.52 3.08 -17.96
C SER A 29 -11.40 3.79 -16.95
N THR A 30 -12.71 3.62 -17.08
CA THR A 30 -13.63 3.81 -15.98
C THR A 30 -13.43 2.66 -14.99
N ALA A 31 -12.17 2.29 -14.68
CA ALA A 31 -11.83 1.50 -13.52
C ALA A 31 -12.30 2.35 -12.35
N ASP A 32 -13.54 2.06 -11.97
CA ASP A 32 -14.22 2.35 -10.74
C ASP A 32 -13.63 3.54 -9.99
N VAL A 33 -14.33 4.68 -10.00
CA VAL A 33 -14.29 5.56 -8.83
C VAL A 33 -14.52 4.62 -7.65
N PRO A 34 -13.53 4.41 -6.75
CA PRO A 34 -13.69 3.41 -5.71
C PRO A 34 -14.97 3.74 -4.97
N GLN A 35 -15.86 2.75 -4.86
CA GLN A 35 -16.95 2.87 -3.90
C GLN A 35 -16.31 3.28 -2.59
N ALA A 36 -16.70 4.45 -2.06
CA ALA A 36 -16.06 5.03 -0.90
C ALA A 36 -15.96 3.95 0.19
N TYR A 37 -14.76 3.78 0.74
CA TYR A 37 -14.55 2.80 1.80
C TYR A 37 -15.54 3.08 2.93
N ALA A 38 -16.10 2.02 3.52
CA ALA A 38 -17.04 2.16 4.63
C ALA A 38 -16.45 2.98 5.80
N GLN A 39 -15.13 2.92 5.95
CA GLN A 39 -14.35 3.65 6.94
C GLN A 39 -13.22 4.40 6.22
N ALA A 40 -13.54 5.58 5.68
CA ALA A 40 -12.61 6.36 4.87
C ALA A 40 -11.42 6.94 5.69
N ASP A 41 -11.58 7.07 7.00
CA ASP A 41 -10.59 7.53 7.96
C ASP A 41 -9.58 6.43 8.36
N ALA A 42 -9.82 5.16 8.01
CA ALA A 42 -8.89 4.08 8.32
C ALA A 42 -7.69 4.00 7.37
N LEU A 43 -7.74 4.69 6.23
CA LEU A 43 -6.69 4.70 5.21
C LEU A 43 -6.21 6.11 4.98
N VAL A 44 -4.91 6.26 4.77
CA VAL A 44 -4.30 7.51 4.31
C VAL A 44 -3.57 7.30 2.99
N ASP A 45 -3.50 8.33 2.18
CA ASP A 45 -2.65 8.34 1.00
C ASP A 45 -1.31 9.03 1.28
N THR A 46 -0.41 8.97 0.32
CA THR A 46 0.92 9.56 0.42
C THR A 46 0.89 11.08 0.52
N ASP A 47 -0.12 11.75 -0.04
CA ASP A 47 -0.26 13.20 0.05
C ASP A 47 -0.61 13.60 1.49
N TRP A 48 -1.49 12.84 2.14
CA TRP A 48 -1.78 12.98 3.56
C TRP A 48 -0.53 12.79 4.41
N VAL A 49 0.26 11.74 4.15
CA VAL A 49 1.52 11.50 4.89
C VAL A 49 2.46 12.69 4.79
N LEU A 50 2.71 13.19 3.58
CA LEU A 50 3.59 14.33 3.34
C LEU A 50 3.12 15.60 4.06
N ALA A 51 1.80 15.79 4.17
CA ALA A 51 1.22 16.94 4.85
C ALA A 51 1.35 16.89 6.39
N HIS A 52 1.61 15.72 6.98
CA HIS A 52 1.65 15.50 8.43
C HIS A 52 3.03 15.08 8.97
N LEU A 53 4.10 15.16 8.16
CA LEU A 53 5.46 14.76 8.59
C LEU A 53 5.96 15.51 9.84
N ASP A 54 5.54 16.76 10.01
CA ASP A 54 5.96 17.61 11.12
C ASP A 54 4.88 17.77 12.21
N ASP A 55 3.78 17.02 12.13
CA ASP A 55 2.70 17.06 13.12
C ASP A 55 3.10 16.22 14.37
N PRO A 56 3.30 16.84 15.54
CA PRO A 56 3.74 16.12 16.73
C PRO A 56 2.68 15.18 17.31
N THR A 57 1.45 15.24 16.81
CA THR A 57 0.33 14.37 17.20
C THR A 57 0.10 13.21 16.22
N VAL A 58 0.94 13.08 15.18
CA VAL A 58 0.89 11.99 14.21
C VAL A 58 2.17 11.15 14.32
N HIS A 59 2.00 9.85 14.57
CA HIS A 59 3.11 8.91 14.71
C HIS A 59 3.09 7.89 13.59
N PHE A 60 4.16 7.86 12.78
CA PHE A 60 4.36 6.83 11.76
C PHE A 60 5.11 5.64 12.36
N LEU A 61 4.53 4.45 12.30
CA LEU A 61 5.15 3.23 12.79
C LEU A 61 5.47 2.29 11.61
N ASP A 62 6.76 2.04 11.41
CA ASP A 62 7.23 1.03 10.44
C ASP A 62 7.21 -0.34 11.11
N ILE A 63 6.29 -1.19 10.67
CA ILE A 63 6.07 -2.52 11.24
C ILE A 63 6.90 -3.53 10.48
N GLY A 64 7.91 -4.09 11.14
CA GLY A 64 8.85 -5.01 10.52
C GLY A 64 9.24 -6.19 11.40
N GLY A 65 10.24 -6.94 10.93
CA GLY A 65 10.91 -7.98 11.71
C GLY A 65 12.41 -7.75 11.87
N ASP A 66 12.98 -6.81 11.13
CA ASP A 66 14.42 -6.53 11.06
C ASP A 66 14.68 -5.01 11.05
N PRO A 67 15.31 -4.47 12.10
CA PRO A 67 15.63 -3.04 12.17
C PRO A 67 16.67 -2.60 11.13
N GLU A 68 17.45 -3.52 10.54
CA GLU A 68 18.40 -3.17 9.48
C GLU A 68 17.69 -2.74 8.20
N VAL A 69 16.48 -3.26 7.93
CA VAL A 69 15.65 -2.83 6.79
C VAL A 69 15.15 -1.42 7.02
N PHE A 70 14.66 -1.12 8.23
CA PHE A 70 14.26 0.23 8.61
C PHE A 70 15.42 1.22 8.45
N ALA A 71 16.63 0.86 8.90
CA ALA A 71 17.82 1.72 8.78
C ALA A 71 18.22 2.05 7.33
N GLN A 72 17.82 1.25 6.35
CA GLN A 72 18.10 1.50 4.93
C GLN A 72 17.19 2.59 4.32
N GLY A 73 16.02 2.82 4.91
CA GLY A 73 15.08 3.86 4.49
C GLY A 73 13.70 3.66 5.08
N HIS A 74 13.10 4.75 5.55
CA HIS A 74 11.78 4.81 6.18
C HIS A 74 11.21 6.22 6.03
N ILE A 75 9.94 6.41 6.39
CA ILE A 75 9.32 7.74 6.44
C ILE A 75 10.10 8.59 7.48
N PRO A 76 10.48 9.85 7.18
CA PRO A 76 11.16 10.71 8.14
C PRO A 76 10.40 10.81 9.46
N GLY A 77 11.09 10.61 10.59
CA GLY A 77 10.48 10.65 11.92
C GLY A 77 9.70 9.39 12.33
N ALA A 78 9.58 8.39 11.46
CA ALA A 78 8.95 7.13 11.81
C ALA A 78 9.69 6.39 12.92
N LEU A 79 8.96 5.59 13.67
CA LEU A 79 9.49 4.70 14.71
C LEU A 79 9.39 3.25 14.22
N PHE A 80 10.46 2.49 14.41
CA PHE A 80 10.45 1.05 14.12
C PHE A 80 9.73 0.28 15.22
N VAL A 81 8.85 -0.64 14.85
CA VAL A 81 8.21 -1.57 15.77
C VAL A 81 8.31 -2.99 15.20
N ASN A 82 8.89 -3.90 15.97
CA ASN A 82 9.01 -5.29 15.57
C ASN A 82 7.72 -6.05 15.88
N LEU A 83 7.07 -6.62 14.87
CA LEU A 83 5.81 -7.35 15.06
C LEU A 83 5.96 -8.53 16.04
N GLY A 84 7.12 -9.21 16.02
CA GLY A 84 7.38 -10.41 16.79
C GLY A 84 7.75 -10.11 18.25
N SER A 85 8.66 -9.17 18.49
CA SER A 85 9.10 -8.86 19.87
C SER A 85 8.22 -7.83 20.56
N ASP A 86 7.61 -6.90 19.83
CA ASP A 86 6.98 -5.72 20.41
C ASP A 86 5.45 -5.75 20.32
N LEU A 87 4.86 -6.61 19.48
CA LEU A 87 3.38 -6.67 19.28
C LEU A 87 2.78 -8.08 19.41
N THR A 88 3.61 -9.07 19.74
CA THR A 88 3.21 -10.47 19.96
C THR A 88 3.54 -10.85 21.39
N ASN A 89 2.63 -11.53 22.10
CA ASN A 89 2.86 -11.97 23.46
C ASN A 89 3.90 -13.12 23.49
N PRO A 90 5.09 -12.90 24.08
CA PRO A 90 6.13 -13.92 24.15
C PRO A 90 5.86 -14.99 25.22
N ASN A 91 4.92 -14.73 26.13
CA ASN A 91 4.60 -15.59 27.26
C ASN A 91 3.38 -16.49 26.99
N ASP A 92 2.70 -16.35 25.84
CA ASP A 92 1.58 -17.21 25.48
C ASP A 92 2.09 -18.49 24.80
N SER A 93 1.47 -19.63 25.17
CA SER A 93 1.71 -20.92 24.52
C SER A 93 1.24 -20.98 23.06
N THR A 94 0.30 -20.11 22.68
CA THR A 94 -0.25 -19.97 21.34
C THR A 94 0.59 -18.99 20.54
N ARG A 95 1.19 -19.49 19.46
CA ARG A 95 2.03 -18.67 18.58
C ARG A 95 1.23 -17.53 17.96
N GLY A 96 1.79 -16.31 17.99
CA GLY A 96 1.20 -15.15 17.33
C GLY A 96 0.07 -14.49 18.12
N GLN A 97 -0.11 -14.88 19.39
CA GLN A 97 -1.06 -14.24 20.28
C GLN A 97 -0.73 -12.74 20.42
N ILE A 98 -1.77 -11.92 20.42
CA ILE A 98 -1.63 -10.47 20.61
C ILE A 98 -0.93 -10.15 21.94
N LEU A 99 -0.09 -9.11 21.94
CA LEU A 99 0.49 -8.56 23.16
C LEU A 99 -0.61 -8.11 24.14
N GLU A 100 -0.40 -8.34 25.44
CA GLU A 100 -1.32 -7.88 26.49
C GLU A 100 -1.48 -6.36 26.52
N GLN A 101 -2.66 -5.89 26.96
CA GLN A 101 -3.02 -4.46 26.95
C GLN A 101 -2.00 -3.58 27.69
N ASP A 102 -1.60 -3.98 28.90
CA ASP A 102 -0.65 -3.21 29.72
C ASP A 102 0.71 -3.08 29.05
N ALA A 103 1.15 -4.13 28.35
CA ALA A 103 2.42 -4.12 27.63
C ALA A 103 2.33 -3.27 26.35
N LEU A 104 1.20 -3.29 25.63
CA LEU A 104 0.97 -2.39 24.51
C LEU A 104 0.92 -0.92 24.98
N SER A 105 0.26 -0.65 26.10
CA SER A 105 0.21 0.69 26.71
C SER A 105 1.60 1.18 27.12
N ALA A 106 2.45 0.28 27.65
CA ALA A 106 3.83 0.59 27.99
C ALA A 106 4.67 0.87 26.75
N LEU A 107 4.50 0.08 25.67
CA LEU A 107 5.13 0.35 24.38
C LEU A 107 4.73 1.73 23.85
N PHE A 108 3.44 2.05 23.81
CA PHE A 108 2.96 3.35 23.35
C PHE A 108 3.54 4.50 24.17
N SER A 109 3.61 4.34 25.49
CA SER A 109 4.25 5.32 26.38
C SER A 109 5.74 5.52 26.08
N GLN A 110 6.47 4.43 25.78
CA GLN A 110 7.89 4.50 25.40
C GLN A 110 8.10 5.18 24.04
N LEU A 111 7.16 4.98 23.12
CA LEU A 111 7.15 5.63 21.80
C LEU A 111 6.65 7.09 21.86
N GLY A 112 6.14 7.55 23.01
CA GLY A 112 5.62 8.90 23.18
C GLY A 112 4.21 9.11 22.60
N ILE A 113 3.47 8.03 22.37
CA ILE A 113 2.12 8.04 21.80
C ILE A 113 1.09 8.20 22.91
N ASN A 114 0.28 9.24 22.83
CA ASN A 114 -0.84 9.50 23.73
C ASN A 114 -2.16 8.98 23.15
N ASN A 115 -3.17 8.77 23.98
CA ASN A 115 -4.48 8.28 23.56
C ASN A 115 -5.18 9.15 22.50
N GLY A 116 -4.83 10.44 22.41
CA GLY A 116 -5.42 11.37 21.44
C GLY A 116 -4.67 11.46 20.12
N ASP A 117 -3.50 10.82 20.02
CA ASP A 117 -2.62 10.94 18.85
C ASP A 117 -3.09 10.01 17.72
N THR A 118 -2.84 10.40 16.48
CA THR A 118 -3.06 9.57 15.30
C THR A 118 -1.87 8.64 15.10
N VAL A 119 -2.13 7.34 14.95
CA VAL A 119 -1.08 6.35 14.64
C VAL A 119 -1.26 5.84 13.21
N VAL A 120 -0.25 6.00 12.37
CA VAL A 120 -0.24 5.44 11.01
C VAL A 120 0.74 4.28 10.98
N VAL A 121 0.24 3.07 10.77
CA VAL A 121 1.09 1.86 10.67
C VAL A 121 1.31 1.50 9.21
N TYR A 122 2.54 1.23 8.81
CA TYR A 122 2.87 0.82 7.44
C TYR A 122 3.95 -0.27 7.43
N ASP A 123 4.12 -0.96 6.30
CA ASP A 123 5.22 -1.89 6.09
C ASP A 123 5.64 -1.99 4.61
N ALA A 124 6.77 -2.64 4.36
CA ALA A 124 7.30 -2.86 3.01
C ALA A 124 6.69 -4.09 2.27
N ASN A 125 5.75 -4.81 2.90
CA ASN A 125 5.19 -6.06 2.43
C ASN A 125 3.66 -5.99 2.23
N ARG A 126 3.22 -5.00 1.45
CA ARG A 126 1.80 -4.83 1.06
C ARG A 126 0.86 -4.77 2.26
N ASN A 127 1.29 -4.12 3.33
CA ASN A 127 0.56 -3.95 4.59
C ASN A 127 0.23 -5.27 5.32
N LEU A 128 0.97 -6.36 5.09
CA LEU A 128 0.71 -7.64 5.75
C LEU A 128 0.95 -7.57 7.27
N LEU A 129 2.05 -6.94 7.70
CA LEU A 129 2.44 -6.80 9.09
C LEU A 129 1.74 -5.61 9.75
N SER A 130 1.65 -4.48 9.04
CA SER A 130 0.99 -3.27 9.50
C SER A 130 -0.50 -3.50 9.73
N THR A 131 -1.20 -4.28 8.90
CA THR A 131 -2.60 -4.62 9.17
C THR A 131 -2.77 -5.45 10.43
N ARG A 132 -1.80 -6.32 10.78
CA ARG A 132 -1.80 -7.08 12.04
C ARG A 132 -1.57 -6.17 13.25
N ALA A 133 -0.74 -5.14 13.11
CA ALA A 133 -0.56 -4.10 14.12
C ALA A 133 -1.82 -3.22 14.26
N PHE A 134 -2.38 -2.75 13.14
CA PHE A 134 -3.63 -1.99 13.08
C PHE A 134 -4.74 -2.71 13.84
N TRP A 135 -4.94 -4.02 13.58
CA TRP A 135 -5.95 -4.81 14.27
C TRP A 135 -5.70 -4.87 15.77
N ALA A 136 -4.45 -5.07 16.21
CA ALA A 136 -4.11 -5.13 17.63
C ALA A 136 -4.39 -3.81 18.35
N ILE A 137 -4.01 -2.69 17.73
CA ILE A 137 -4.21 -1.34 18.25
C ILE A 137 -5.71 -1.00 18.30
N LYS A 138 -6.47 -1.33 17.25
CA LYS A 138 -7.94 -1.18 17.24
C LYS A 138 -8.63 -2.10 18.25
N TYR A 139 -8.14 -3.31 18.47
CA TYR A 139 -8.70 -4.25 19.44
C TYR A 139 -8.69 -3.68 20.86
N TYR A 140 -7.61 -2.96 21.22
CA TYR A 140 -7.51 -2.21 22.47
C TYR A 140 -8.05 -0.77 22.40
N GLN A 141 -8.78 -0.45 21.33
CA GLN A 141 -9.58 0.76 21.18
C GLN A 141 -8.79 2.07 21.15
N HIS A 142 -7.56 2.07 20.61
CA HIS A 142 -6.91 3.34 20.28
C HIS A 142 -7.79 4.13 19.28
N PRO A 143 -8.13 5.41 19.56
CA PRO A 143 -9.19 6.11 18.82
C PRO A 143 -8.88 6.25 17.33
N ASP A 144 -7.68 6.70 17.00
CA ASP A 144 -7.26 7.01 15.64
C ASP A 144 -6.01 6.20 15.26
N VAL A 145 -6.22 5.12 14.52
CA VAL A 145 -5.15 4.34 13.90
C VAL A 145 -5.54 4.10 12.45
N ARG A 146 -4.57 4.23 11.55
CA ARG A 146 -4.73 4.24 10.10
C ARG A 146 -3.64 3.39 9.42
N LEU A 147 -3.89 3.02 8.16
CA LEU A 147 -3.00 2.28 7.26
C LEU A 147 -2.61 3.11 6.04
#